data_AF-A0A7W7Z5V5-F1
#
_entry.id   AF-A0A7W7Z5V5-F1
#
_cell.length_a   1.000
_cell.length_b   1.000
_cell.length_c   1.000
_cell.angle_alpha   90.00
_cell.angle_beta   90.00
_cell.angle_gamma   90.00
#
_symmetry.space_group_name_H-M   'P 1'
#
loop_
_entity.id
_entity.type
_entity.pdbx_description
1 polymer ?
#
loop_
_entity_poly.entity_id
_entity_poly.type
_entity_poly.pdbx_seq_one_letter_code
_entity_poly.pdbx_strand_id
1 'polypeptide(L)' 'MTAFAAEDVRKIALALSKTAIETVSEEDGGARNQCKLCHASVSWEHKGEDIVHQPDCAVALGQRLLAKLQPYGV' A
#
# COMPACT_ATOMS: atom_id res chain seq x y z
N MET A 1 -17.04 16.10 -14.09
CA MET A 1 -16.18 14.92 -13.92
C MET A 1 -17.09 13.69 -13.85
N THR A 2 -16.90 12.71 -14.72
CA THR A 2 -17.58 11.42 -14.60
C THR A 2 -16.99 10.68 -13.40
N ALA A 3 -17.84 10.14 -12.52
CA ALA A 3 -17.40 9.33 -11.40
C ALA A 3 -16.73 8.05 -11.93
N PHE A 4 -15.56 7.69 -11.39
CA PHE A 4 -14.95 6.39 -11.65
C PHE A 4 -15.87 5.28 -11.12
N ALA A 5 -15.98 4.17 -11.85
CA ALA A 5 -16.67 3.00 -11.32
C ALA A 5 -15.94 2.48 -10.07
N ALA A 6 -16.68 2.01 -9.07
CA ALA A 6 -16.11 1.47 -7.83
C ALA A 6 -15.10 0.34 -8.09
N GLU A 7 -15.36 -0.48 -9.12
CA GLU A 7 -14.46 -1.56 -9.52
C GLU A 7 -13.11 -1.04 -10.04
N ASP A 8 -13.11 0.06 -10.81
CA ASP A 8 -11.88 0.66 -11.33
C ASP A 8 -11.04 1.24 -10.19
N VAL A 9 -11.70 1.94 -9.25
CA VAL A 9 -11.04 2.46 -8.04
C VAL A 9 -10.44 1.32 -7.22
N ARG A 10 -11.16 0.19 -7.08
CA ARG A 10 -10.66 -1.01 -6.39
C ARG A 10 -9.42 -1.59 -7.08
N LYS A 11 -9.44 -1.76 -8.41
CA LYS A 11 -8.30 -2.28 -9.18
C LYS A 11 -7.07 -1.39 -9.02
N ILE A 12 -7.24 -0.07 -9.10
CA ILE A 12 -6.15 0.90 -8.93
C ILE A 12 -5.58 0.82 -7.51
N ALA A 13 -6.42 0.82 -6.48
CA ALA A 13 -5.96 0.75 -5.08
C ALA A 13 -5.21 -0.57 -4.76
N LEU A 14 -5.67 -1.69 -5.31
CA LEU A 14 -4.98 -2.99 -5.17
C LEU A 14 -3.63 -3.00 -5.89
N ALA A 15 -3.58 -2.49 -7.13
CA ALA A 15 -2.35 -2.39 -7.89
C ALA A 15 -1.33 -1.51 -7.16
N LEU A 16 -1.76 -0.34 -6.68
CA LEU A 16 -0.93 0.60 -5.92
C LEU A 16 -0.35 -0.05 -4.66
N SER A 17 -1.17 -0.78 -3.89
CA SER A 17 -0.73 -1.41 -2.63
C SER A 17 0.39 -2.44 -2.86
N LYS A 18 0.42 -3.09 -4.03
CA LYS A 18 1.46 -4.05 -4.38
C LYS A 18 2.70 -3.40 -4.99
N THR A 19 2.51 -2.43 -5.87
CA THR A 19 3.61 -1.84 -6.64
C THR A 19 4.30 -0.69 -5.92
N ALA A 20 3.68 -0.12 -4.88
CA ALA A 20 4.29 0.96 -4.09
C ALA A 20 5.36 0.47 -3.11
N ILE A 21 5.44 -0.84 -2.85
CA ILE A 21 6.44 -1.41 -1.94
C ILE A 21 7.64 -1.90 -2.74
N GLU A 22 8.83 -1.61 -2.24
CA GLU A 22 10.09 -2.12 -2.75
C GLU A 22 10.97 -2.62 -1.60
N THR A 23 11.92 -3.51 -1.90
CA THR A 23 12.95 -3.90 -0.94
C THR A 23 14.19 -3.07 -1.21
N VAL A 24 14.67 -2.36 -0.19
CA VAL A 24 15.86 -1.50 -0.26
C VAL A 24 16.98 -2.16 0.55
N SER A 25 18.13 -2.38 -0.08
CA SER A 25 19.33 -2.85 0.62
C SER A 25 19.95 -1.73 1.46
N GLU A 26 20.46 -2.08 2.63
CA GLU A 26 21.15 -1.19 3.55
C GLU A 26 22.67 -1.40 3.49
N GLU A 27 23.45 -0.39 3.87
CA GLU A 27 24.92 -0.39 3.71
C GLU A 27 25.62 -1.45 4.59
N ASP A 28 24.97 -1.91 5.65
CA ASP A 28 25.45 -2.94 6.58
C ASP A 28 25.14 -4.38 6.11
N GLY A 29 24.59 -4.53 4.91
CA GLY A 29 24.14 -5.82 4.36
C GLY A 29 22.73 -6.21 4.79
N GLY A 30 22.03 -5.35 5.54
CA GLY A 30 20.61 -5.47 5.81
C GLY A 30 19.73 -5.13 4.62
N ALA A 31 18.43 -5.28 4.81
CA ALA A 31 17.43 -4.82 3.86
C ALA A 31 16.15 -4.43 4.60
N ARG A 32 15.32 -3.63 3.96
CA ARG A 32 14.00 -3.25 4.47
C ARG A 32 12.97 -3.25 3.35
N ASN A 33 11.75 -3.62 3.68
CA ASN A 33 10.61 -3.37 2.82
C ASN A 33 10.13 -1.94 3.06
N GLN A 34 10.08 -1.13 2.01
CA GLN A 34 9.81 0.29 2.09
C GLN A 34 8.73 0.71 1.09
N CYS A 35 7.85 1.60 1.52
CA CYS A 35 6.94 2.29 0.62
C CYS A 35 7.66 3.42 -0.13
N LYS A 36 7.60 3.40 -1.47
CA LYS A 36 8.18 4.43 -2.36
C LYS A 36 7.59 5.84 -2.19
N LEU A 37 6.39 5.93 -1.60
CA LEU A 37 5.64 7.20 -1.57
C LEU A 37 5.78 7.95 -0.24
N CYS A 38 5.81 7.22 0.88
CA CYS A 38 5.91 7.83 2.21
C CYS A 38 7.15 7.37 2.99
N HIS A 39 7.99 6.53 2.40
CA HIS A 39 9.22 5.97 2.98
C HIS A 39 9.05 5.18 4.28
N ALA A 40 7.81 4.97 4.74
CA ALA A 40 7.48 4.04 5.80
C ALA A 40 8.04 2.66 5.45
N SER A 41 8.60 1.97 6.45
CA SER A 41 9.32 0.73 6.22
C SER A 41 9.24 -0.20 7.41
N VAL A 42 9.56 -1.46 7.14
CA VAL A 42 9.72 -2.55 8.12
C VAL A 42 10.97 -3.36 7.75
N SER A 43 11.53 -4.13 8.70
CA SER A 43 12.61 -5.08 8.39
C SER A 43 12.21 -5.99 7.23
N TRP A 44 13.17 -6.40 6.39
CA TRP A 44 12.95 -7.30 5.26
C TRP A 44 12.30 -8.64 5.66
N GLU A 45 12.44 -9.04 6.92
CA GLU A 45 11.82 -10.24 7.50
C GLU A 45 10.29 -10.13 7.62
N HIS A 46 9.76 -8.91 7.66
CA HIS A 46 8.33 -8.62 7.67
C HIS A 46 7.79 -8.40 6.27
N LYS A 47 6.50 -8.67 6.05
CA LYS A 47 5.89 -8.46 4.73
C LYS A 47 5.70 -6.96 4.48
N GLY A 48 5.69 -6.57 3.21
CA GLY A 48 5.34 -5.20 2.82
C GLY A 48 3.94 -4.75 3.29
N GLU A 49 3.03 -5.71 3.50
CA GLU A 49 1.69 -5.48 4.05
C GLU A 49 1.72 -5.04 5.54
N ASP A 50 2.81 -5.33 6.25
CA ASP A 50 3.00 -4.95 7.66
C ASP A 50 3.46 -3.48 7.80
N ILE A 51 3.73 -2.78 6.70
CA ILE A 51 4.15 -1.38 6.71
C ILE A 51 3.02 -0.49 7.24
N VAL A 52 3.29 0.20 8.34
CA VAL A 52 2.41 1.25 8.87
C VAL A 52 2.64 2.54 8.09
N HIS A 53 1.77 2.80 7.12
CA HIS A 53 1.86 3.98 6.27
C HIS A 53 1.46 5.27 7.00
N GLN A 54 2.08 6.39 6.57
CA GLN A 54 1.61 7.72 6.95
C GLN A 54 0.14 7.96 6.52
N PRO A 55 -0.67 8.69 7.31
CA PRO A 55 -2.11 8.83 7.09
C PRO A 55 -2.51 9.43 5.74
N ASP A 56 -1.63 10.20 5.11
CA ASP A 56 -1.84 10.88 3.82
C ASP A 56 -1.21 10.14 2.63
N CYS A 57 -0.50 9.03 2.88
CA CYS A 57 0.08 8.21 1.83
C CYS A 57 -1.02 7.63 0.92
N ALA A 58 -0.78 7.64 -0.40
CA ALA A 58 -1.72 7.10 -1.37
C ALA A 58 -2.06 5.62 -1.11
N VAL A 59 -1.13 4.83 -0.55
CA VAL A 59 -1.40 3.44 -0.13
C VAL A 59 -2.40 3.39 1.05
N ALA A 60 -2.21 4.23 2.08
CA ALA A 60 -3.14 4.31 3.21
C ALA A 60 -4.53 4.81 2.80
N LEU A 61 -4.59 5.73 1.82
CA LEU A 61 -5.85 6.15 1.20
C LEU A 61 -6.49 4.99 0.43
N GLY A 62 -5.72 4.27 -0.39
CA GLY A 62 -6.17 3.10 -1.14
C GLY A 62 -6.72 2.00 -0.24
N GLN A 63 -6.02 1.65 0.84
CA GLN A 63 -6.48 0.65 1.83
C GLN A 63 -7.82 1.04 2.47
N ARG A 64 -7.98 2.33 2.85
CA ARG A 64 -9.26 2.84 3.39
C ARG A 64 -10.39 2.83 2.36
N LEU A 65 -10.08 3.11 1.09
CA LEU A 65 -11.05 3.01 0.00
C LEU A 65 -11.49 1.55 -0.20
N LEU A 66 -10.54 0.62 -0.22
CA LEU A 66 -10.83 -0.82 -0.36
C LEU A 66 -11.72 -1.33 0.78
N ALA A 67 -11.44 -0.95 2.03
CA ALA A 67 -12.26 -1.33 3.17
C ALA A 67 -13.70 -0.81 3.07
N LYS A 68 -13.91 0.39 2.50
CA LYS A 68 -15.25 0.94 2.26
C LYS A 68 -15.99 0.32 1.08
N LEU A 69 -15.24 -0.19 0.10
CA LEU A 69 -15.78 -0.79 -1.12
C LEU A 69 -16.02 -2.30 -1.00
N GLN A 70 -15.59 -2.93 0.10
CA GLN A 70 -15.95 -4.32 0.37
C GLN A 70 -17.48 -4.40 0.58
N PRO A 71 -18.20 -5.23 -0.20
CA PRO A 71 -19.60 -5.50 0.09
C PRO A 71 -19.68 -6.13 1.48
N TYR A 72 -20.66 -5.70 2.30
CA TYR A 72 -20.95 -6.32 3.59
C TYR A 72 -21.01 -7.84 3.44
N GLY A 73 -20.11 -8.53 4.15
CA GLY A 73 -20.17 -9.94 4.56
C GLY A 73 -20.73 -10.95 3.57
N VAL A 74 -19.85 -11.78 3.00
CA VAL A 74 -20.17 -13.20 2.76
C VAL A 74 -19.83 -13.97 4.02
#